data_AF-A0A6J2YWN7-F1
#
_entry.id   AF-A0A6J2YWN7-F1
#
_cell.length_a   1.000
_cell.length_b   1.000
_cell.length_c   1.000
_cell.angle_alpha   90.00
_cell.angle_beta   90.00
_cell.angle_gamma   90.00
#
_symmetry.space_group_name_H-M   'P 1'
#
loop_
_entity.id
_entity.type
_entity.pdbx_description
1 polymer ?
#
loop_
_entity_poly.entity_id
_entity_poly.type
_entity_poly.pdbx_seq_one_letter_code
_entity_poly.pdbx_strand_id
1 'polypeptide(L)'
;MLDCDESLINLDQISKDLEEIELKYSPKAASKQFEVPACLEENLIVLSKELDSLGLPIVKLEGSVTDLLQQVVKSSRGLVHIHRNALSQIKNQNLEKKAKDLKNNQAYGQLDRYKEHLEKSQENSVTLKNEIFKLERKIRELSKKECDSKDEIKRLKLWYISKQNELEHNIRKLNMENERLKEMFNQDIVTDSSRNSVALSLLKKYRVNEEIYKTTIKKLQENNRELLEEVLNLKEELVLDGFKK
;
A
#
# COMPACT_ATOMS: atom_id res chain seq x y z
N MET A 1 14.30 -32.38 -9.88
CA MET A 1 15.20 -33.46 -10.34
C MET A 1 14.46 -34.75 -10.13
N LEU A 2 13.79 -35.23 -11.17
CA LEU A 2 13.23 -36.58 -11.22
C LEU A 2 14.16 -37.34 -12.14
N ASP A 3 14.83 -38.33 -11.57
CA ASP A 3 15.74 -39.22 -12.28
C ASP A 3 14.99 -39.88 -13.44
N CYS A 4 15.48 -39.58 -14.65
CA CYS A 4 15.16 -40.34 -15.85
C CYS A 4 15.85 -41.70 -15.74
N ASP A 5 15.20 -42.67 -15.11
CA ASP A 5 15.46 -44.09 -15.40
C ASP A 5 14.76 -44.43 -16.73
N GLU A 6 15.23 -43.80 -17.82
CA GLU A 6 15.09 -44.39 -19.14
C GLU A 6 16.02 -45.59 -19.16
N SER A 7 15.48 -46.75 -18.81
CA SER A 7 16.07 -48.03 -19.16
C SER A 7 16.45 -47.94 -20.63
N LEU A 8 17.75 -47.85 -20.92
CA LEU A 8 18.28 -47.88 -22.28
C LEU A 8 17.80 -49.20 -22.88
N ILE A 9 16.71 -49.10 -23.64
CA ILE A 9 16.21 -50.17 -24.47
C ILE A 9 17.34 -50.42 -25.47
N ASN A 10 18.11 -51.47 -25.23
CA ASN A 10 19.28 -51.80 -26.03
C ASN A 10 18.79 -52.17 -27.44
N LEU A 11 18.86 -51.20 -28.34
CA LEU A 11 18.41 -51.31 -29.73
C LEU A 11 19.05 -52.50 -30.45
N ASP A 12 20.28 -52.87 -30.08
CA ASP A 12 20.98 -54.04 -30.63
C ASP A 12 20.36 -55.35 -30.16
N GLN A 13 19.87 -55.40 -28.91
CA GLN A 13 19.17 -56.57 -28.40
C GLN A 13 17.79 -56.69 -29.06
N ILE A 14 17.06 -55.59 -29.22
CA ILE A 14 15.79 -55.59 -29.97
C ILE A 14 16.00 -56.01 -31.41
N SER A 15 17.06 -55.54 -32.06
CA SER A 15 17.35 -55.89 -33.45
C SER A 15 17.67 -57.39 -33.59
N LYS A 16 18.41 -57.97 -32.65
CA LYS A 16 18.65 -59.43 -32.60
C LYS A 16 17.39 -60.22 -32.33
N ASP A 17 16.57 -59.78 -31.37
CA ASP A 17 15.31 -60.46 -31.04
C ASP A 17 14.33 -60.38 -32.22
N LEU A 18 14.30 -59.26 -32.94
CA LEU A 18 13.50 -59.09 -34.16
C LEU A 18 14.02 -59.95 -35.32
N GLU A 19 15.34 -60.06 -35.51
CA GLU A 19 15.93 -60.98 -36.50
C GLU A 19 15.64 -62.45 -36.16
N GLU A 20 15.68 -62.83 -34.88
CA GLU A 20 15.36 -64.19 -34.42
C GLU A 20 13.88 -64.52 -34.64
N ILE A 21 12.98 -63.58 -34.35
CA ILE A 21 11.54 -63.71 -34.63
C ILE A 21 11.31 -63.77 -36.15
N GLU A 22 11.98 -62.93 -36.94
CA GLU A 22 11.86 -62.94 -38.39
C GLU A 22 12.34 -64.28 -38.96
N LEU A 23 13.46 -64.84 -38.48
CA LEU A 23 13.92 -66.17 -38.89
C LEU A 23 12.95 -67.30 -38.50
N LYS A 24 12.31 -67.20 -37.33
CA LYS A 24 11.43 -68.26 -36.81
C LYS A 24 10.05 -68.27 -37.47
N TYR A 25 9.58 -67.13 -37.97
CA TYR A 25 8.23 -66.98 -38.53
C TYR A 25 8.22 -66.49 -40.00
N SER A 26 9.38 -66.32 -40.64
CA SER A 26 9.47 -65.93 -42.06
C SER A 26 8.92 -67.03 -42.98
N PRO A 27 8.14 -66.67 -44.01
CA PRO A 27 7.72 -67.58 -45.07
C PRO A 27 8.90 -68.27 -45.78
N LYS A 28 10.10 -67.66 -45.75
CA LYS A 28 11.33 -68.22 -46.35
C LYS A 28 12.01 -69.28 -45.48
N ALA A 29 11.72 -69.31 -44.18
CA ALA A 29 12.16 -70.38 -43.27
C ALA A 29 11.17 -71.55 -43.26
N ALA A 30 9.86 -71.25 -43.41
CA ALA A 30 8.81 -72.26 -43.55
C ALA A 30 9.00 -73.16 -44.79
N SER A 31 9.64 -72.67 -45.86
CA SER A 31 9.95 -73.48 -47.04
C SER A 31 11.06 -74.51 -46.82
N LYS A 32 11.86 -74.40 -45.75
CA LYS A 32 12.93 -75.34 -45.39
C LYS A 32 12.53 -76.40 -44.36
N GLN A 33 11.35 -76.27 -43.73
CA GLN A 33 10.90 -77.19 -42.65
C GLN A 33 9.69 -78.06 -43.01
N PHE A 34 9.19 -77.99 -44.25
CA PHE A 34 8.18 -78.93 -44.73
C PHE A 34 8.86 -80.09 -45.47
N GLU A 35 9.49 -80.99 -44.73
CA GLU A 35 9.68 -82.35 -45.25
C GLU A 35 8.29 -82.98 -45.29
N VAL A 36 7.66 -82.98 -46.47
CA VAL A 36 6.43 -83.72 -46.73
C VAL A 36 6.79 -85.20 -46.55
N PRO A 37 6.30 -85.92 -45.52
CA PRO A 37 6.51 -87.36 -45.44
C PRO A 37 6.13 -88.00 -46.77
N ALA A 38 6.92 -88.97 -47.23
CA ALA A 38 6.74 -89.60 -48.54
C ALA A 38 5.37 -90.29 -48.73
N CYS A 39 4.60 -90.40 -47.64
CA CYS A 39 3.25 -90.94 -47.57
C CYS A 39 2.18 -89.83 -47.51
N LEU A 40 1.30 -89.76 -48.52
CA LEU A 40 0.15 -88.86 -48.57
C LEU A 40 -0.79 -89.02 -47.35
N GLU A 41 -0.90 -90.23 -46.83
CA GLU A 41 -1.78 -90.58 -45.71
C GLU A 41 -1.32 -89.94 -44.40
N GLU A 42 -0.01 -89.97 -44.12
CA GLU A 42 0.57 -89.31 -42.94
C GLU A 42 0.39 -87.79 -42.98
N ASN A 43 0.57 -87.17 -44.15
CA ASN A 43 0.32 -85.74 -44.35
C ASN A 43 -1.14 -85.37 -44.11
N LEU A 44 -2.09 -86.19 -44.59
CA LEU A 44 -3.51 -85.96 -44.38
C LEU A 44 -3.91 -86.15 -42.91
N ILE A 45 -3.27 -87.06 -42.17
CA ILE A 45 -3.46 -87.22 -40.72
C ILE A 45 -2.95 -85.99 -39.97
N VAL A 46 -1.78 -85.46 -40.31
CA VAL A 46 -1.23 -84.25 -39.69
C VAL A 46 -2.11 -83.04 -40.00
N LEU A 47 -2.48 -82.84 -41.26
CA LEU A 47 -3.38 -81.76 -41.69
C LEU A 47 -4.74 -81.86 -40.99
N SER A 48 -5.28 -83.07 -40.83
CA SER A 48 -6.51 -83.35 -40.09
C SER A 48 -6.45 -82.83 -38.65
N LYS A 49 -5.35 -83.11 -37.93
CA LYS A 49 -5.13 -82.65 -36.55
C LYS A 49 -4.97 -81.12 -36.48
N GLU A 50 -4.26 -80.53 -37.43
CA GLU A 50 -4.09 -79.07 -37.48
C GLU A 50 -5.42 -78.36 -37.77
N LEU A 51 -6.23 -78.89 -38.70
CA LEU A 51 -7.56 -78.36 -38.98
C LEU A 51 -8.48 -78.47 -37.75
N ASP A 52 -8.45 -79.60 -37.03
CA ASP A 52 -9.23 -79.78 -35.80
C ASP A 52 -8.83 -78.78 -34.72
N SER A 53 -7.53 -78.50 -34.56
CA SER A 53 -7.04 -77.49 -33.61
C SER A 53 -7.54 -76.07 -33.91
N LEU A 54 -7.92 -75.81 -35.17
CA LEU A 54 -8.50 -74.56 -35.64
C LEU A 54 -10.04 -74.60 -35.67
N GLY A 55 -10.65 -75.69 -35.20
CA GLY A 55 -12.10 -75.91 -35.23
C GLY A 55 -12.67 -76.12 -36.63
N LEU A 56 -11.83 -76.53 -37.59
CA LEU A 56 -12.22 -76.80 -38.98
C LEU A 56 -12.58 -78.28 -39.18
N PRO A 57 -13.38 -78.61 -40.21
CA PRO A 57 -13.79 -79.99 -40.46
C PRO A 57 -12.59 -80.91 -40.70
N ILE A 58 -12.56 -82.02 -39.95
CA ILE A 58 -11.56 -83.07 -40.03
C ILE A 58 -11.64 -83.77 -41.40
N VAL A 59 -10.47 -84.05 -41.99
CA VAL A 59 -10.37 -84.82 -43.24
C VAL A 59 -10.50 -86.31 -42.93
N LYS A 60 -11.52 -86.95 -43.48
CA LYS A 60 -11.75 -88.40 -43.36
C LYS A 60 -11.01 -89.12 -44.49
N LEU A 61 -10.15 -90.06 -44.13
CA LEU A 61 -9.39 -90.90 -45.06
C LEU A 61 -10.26 -91.97 -45.74
N GLU A 62 -11.42 -92.26 -45.14
CA GLU A 62 -12.42 -93.19 -45.66
C GLU A 62 -13.31 -92.47 -46.69
N GLY A 63 -13.12 -92.74 -47.99
CA GLY A 63 -13.92 -92.15 -49.06
C GLY A 63 -13.23 -92.19 -50.41
N SER A 64 -13.88 -91.63 -51.44
CA SER A 64 -13.25 -91.45 -52.74
C SER A 64 -12.21 -90.32 -52.70
N VAL A 65 -11.21 -90.35 -53.58
CA VAL A 65 -10.22 -89.25 -53.73
C VAL A 65 -10.91 -87.90 -53.97
N THR A 66 -12.07 -87.92 -54.64
CA THR A 66 -12.87 -86.72 -54.91
C THR A 66 -13.48 -86.15 -53.63
N ASP A 67 -13.95 -86.99 -52.71
CA ASP A 67 -14.50 -86.55 -51.41
C ASP A 67 -13.41 -85.96 -50.51
N LEU A 68 -12.23 -86.58 -50.50
CA LEU A 68 -11.03 -86.08 -49.83
C LEU A 68 -10.64 -84.69 -50.32
N LEU A 69 -10.56 -84.50 -51.65
CA LEU A 69 -10.30 -83.21 -52.27
C LEU A 69 -11.36 -82.15 -51.90
N GLN A 70 -12.64 -82.52 -51.89
CA GLN A 70 -13.71 -81.60 -51.49
C GLN A 70 -13.57 -81.16 -50.03
N GLN A 71 -13.21 -82.08 -49.12
CA GLN A 71 -13.00 -81.77 -47.71
C GLN A 71 -11.79 -80.83 -47.52
N VAL A 72 -10.67 -81.10 -48.19
CA VAL A 72 -9.47 -80.23 -48.15
C VAL A 72 -9.78 -78.85 -48.73
N VAL A 73 -10.51 -78.77 -49.85
CA VAL A 73 -10.94 -77.48 -50.44
C VAL A 73 -11.90 -76.71 -49.52
N LYS A 74 -12.79 -77.41 -48.81
CA LYS A 74 -13.71 -76.78 -47.85
C LYS A 74 -12.95 -76.25 -46.62
N SER A 75 -12.03 -77.04 -46.07
CA SER A 75 -11.24 -76.67 -44.90
C SER A 75 -10.24 -75.54 -45.22
N SER A 76 -9.59 -75.57 -46.39
CA SER A 76 -8.75 -74.46 -46.87
C SER A 76 -9.54 -73.16 -47.08
N ARG A 77 -10.77 -73.23 -47.61
CA ARG A 77 -11.67 -72.04 -47.67
C ARG A 77 -12.04 -71.54 -46.27
N GLY A 78 -12.31 -72.44 -45.34
CA GLY A 78 -12.56 -72.11 -43.93
C GLY A 78 -11.37 -71.39 -43.30
N LEU A 79 -10.15 -71.90 -43.53
CA LEU A 79 -8.91 -71.30 -43.07
C LEU A 79 -8.70 -69.89 -43.62
N VAL A 80 -8.93 -69.68 -44.92
CA VAL A 80 -8.88 -68.35 -45.55
C VAL A 80 -9.89 -67.39 -44.92
N HIS A 81 -11.09 -67.88 -44.59
CA HIS A 81 -12.11 -67.06 -43.94
C HIS A 81 -11.72 -66.67 -42.50
N ILE A 82 -11.24 -67.64 -41.70
CA ILE A 82 -10.72 -67.39 -40.35
C ILE A 82 -9.57 -66.38 -40.40
N HIS A 83 -8.62 -66.56 -41.31
CA HIS A 83 -7.49 -65.66 -41.47
C HIS A 83 -7.92 -64.23 -41.84
N ARG A 84 -8.84 -64.07 -42.79
CA ARG A 84 -9.40 -62.75 -43.16
C ARG A 84 -10.13 -62.09 -41.98
N ASN A 85 -10.89 -62.87 -41.21
CA ASN A 85 -11.60 -62.36 -40.04
C ASN A 85 -10.61 -61.94 -38.94
N ALA A 86 -9.57 -62.72 -38.69
CA ALA A 86 -8.51 -62.37 -37.72
C ALA A 86 -7.78 -61.08 -38.13
N LEU A 87 -7.41 -60.93 -39.40
CA LEU A 87 -6.81 -59.69 -39.91
C LEU A 87 -7.72 -58.48 -39.73
N SER A 88 -9.02 -58.64 -39.99
CA SER A 88 -10.02 -57.59 -39.78
C SER A 88 -10.13 -57.20 -38.29
N GLN A 89 -10.17 -58.18 -37.40
CA GLN A 89 -10.21 -57.95 -35.95
C GLN A 89 -8.96 -57.23 -35.45
N ILE A 90 -7.76 -57.67 -35.87
CA ILE A 90 -6.49 -57.02 -35.52
C ILE A 90 -6.48 -55.57 -35.99
N LYS A 91 -6.95 -55.31 -37.22
CA LYS A 91 -7.05 -53.94 -37.75
C LYS A 91 -7.99 -53.08 -36.92
N ASN A 92 -9.16 -53.60 -36.54
CA ASN A 92 -10.13 -52.87 -35.71
C ASN A 92 -9.57 -52.58 -34.31
N GLN A 93 -8.94 -53.57 -33.67
CA GLN A 93 -8.29 -53.38 -32.36
C GLN A 93 -7.18 -52.32 -32.43
N ASN A 94 -6.38 -52.31 -33.50
CA ASN A 94 -5.35 -51.29 -33.71
C ASN A 94 -5.94 -49.89 -33.89
N LEU A 95 -7.07 -49.76 -34.58
CA LEU A 95 -7.77 -48.48 -34.73
C LEU A 95 -8.34 -48.00 -33.39
N GLU A 96 -8.97 -48.89 -32.62
CA GLU A 96 -9.47 -48.56 -31.29
C GLU A 96 -8.35 -48.15 -30.33
N LYS A 97 -7.21 -48.86 -30.36
CA LYS A 97 -6.04 -48.52 -29.57
C LYS A 97 -5.54 -47.12 -29.91
N LYS A 98 -5.33 -46.82 -31.20
CA LYS A 98 -4.94 -45.47 -31.65
C LYS A 98 -5.92 -44.39 -31.20
N ALA A 99 -7.23 -44.66 -31.28
CA ALA A 99 -8.24 -43.71 -30.84
C ALA A 99 -8.19 -43.47 -29.31
N LYS A 100 -7.95 -44.52 -28.52
CA LYS A 100 -7.74 -44.41 -27.06
C LYS A 100 -6.46 -43.64 -26.75
N ASP A 101 -5.36 -43.93 -27.42
CA ASP A 101 -4.07 -43.26 -27.21
C ASP A 101 -4.18 -41.75 -27.50
N LEU A 102 -4.87 -41.37 -28.59
CA LEU A 102 -5.14 -39.96 -28.91
C LEU A 102 -5.94 -39.26 -27.82
N LYS A 103 -7.02 -39.89 -27.32
CA LYS A 103 -7.81 -39.33 -26.21
C LYS A 103 -6.99 -39.21 -24.93
N ASN A 104 -6.16 -40.20 -24.64
CA ASN A 104 -5.31 -40.21 -23.45
C ASN A 104 -4.27 -39.08 -23.52
N ASN A 105 -3.63 -38.90 -24.66
CA ASN A 105 -2.67 -37.81 -24.89
C ASN A 105 -3.34 -36.43 -24.79
N GLN A 106 -4.56 -36.28 -25.30
CA GLN A 106 -5.34 -35.05 -25.11
C GLN A 106 -5.66 -34.80 -23.64
N ALA A 107 -6.05 -35.83 -22.89
CA ALA A 107 -6.33 -35.72 -21.47
C ALA A 107 -5.08 -35.33 -20.66
N TYR A 108 -3.93 -35.95 -20.92
CA TYR A 108 -2.66 -35.58 -20.30
C TYR A 108 -2.26 -34.14 -20.62
N GLY A 109 -2.37 -33.71 -21.89
CA GLY A 109 -2.08 -32.33 -22.25
C GLY A 109 -3.06 -31.30 -21.65
N GLN A 110 -4.29 -31.69 -21.33
CA GLN A 110 -5.20 -30.85 -20.53
C GLN A 110 -4.78 -30.83 -19.06
N LEU A 111 -4.43 -31.98 -18.50
CA LEU A 111 -3.99 -32.14 -17.12
C LEU A 111 -2.74 -31.30 -16.83
N ASP A 112 -1.76 -31.28 -17.74
CA ASP A 112 -0.55 -30.47 -17.59
C ASP A 112 -0.86 -28.97 -17.65
N ARG A 113 -1.73 -28.54 -18.57
CA ARG A 113 -2.19 -27.13 -18.61
C ARG A 113 -2.92 -26.73 -17.33
N TYR A 114 -3.73 -27.63 -16.75
CA TYR A 114 -4.39 -27.36 -15.47
C TYR A 114 -3.41 -27.29 -14.31
N LYS A 115 -2.37 -28.13 -14.28
CA LYS A 115 -1.29 -28.04 -13.30
C LYS A 115 -0.57 -26.70 -13.38
N GLU A 116 -0.13 -26.29 -14.57
CA GLU A 116 0.54 -24.99 -14.76
C GLU A 116 -0.35 -23.81 -14.34
N HIS A 117 -1.64 -23.87 -14.67
CA HIS A 117 -2.60 -22.83 -14.25
C HIS A 117 -2.77 -22.80 -12.73
N LEU A 118 -2.82 -23.97 -12.09
CA LEU A 118 -2.94 -24.08 -10.64
C LEU A 118 -1.70 -23.50 -9.95
N GLU A 119 -0.50 -23.84 -10.42
CA GLU A 119 0.77 -23.33 -9.89
C GLU A 119 0.83 -21.80 -10.00
N LYS A 120 0.53 -21.23 -11.17
CA LYS A 120 0.46 -19.77 -11.36
C LYS A 120 -0.56 -19.11 -10.44
N SER A 121 -1.74 -19.73 -10.28
CA SER A 121 -2.77 -19.22 -9.37
C SER A 121 -2.30 -19.23 -7.92
N GLN A 122 -1.58 -20.28 -7.51
CA GLN A 122 -1.03 -20.41 -6.17
C GLN A 122 0.08 -19.38 -5.90
N GLU A 123 0.98 -19.16 -6.86
CA GLU A 123 1.98 -18.08 -6.79
C GLU A 123 1.31 -16.70 -6.64
N ASN A 124 0.30 -16.41 -7.47
CA ASN A 124 -0.47 -15.17 -7.39
C ASN A 124 -1.19 -15.02 -6.03
N SER A 125 -1.69 -16.11 -5.46
CA SER A 125 -2.31 -16.09 -4.14
C SER A 125 -1.29 -15.72 -3.05
N VAL A 126 -0.07 -16.27 -3.13
CA VAL A 126 1.01 -15.96 -2.19
C VAL A 126 1.45 -14.49 -2.32
N THR A 127 1.61 -13.98 -3.54
CA THR A 127 1.99 -12.56 -3.76
C THR A 127 0.93 -11.61 -3.22
N LEU A 128 -0.35 -11.83 -3.53
CA LEU A 128 -1.46 -11.04 -3.01
C LEU A 128 -1.54 -11.08 -1.48
N LYS A 129 -1.34 -12.26 -0.86
CA LYS A 129 -1.33 -12.39 0.60
C LYS A 129 -0.21 -11.55 1.23
N ASN A 130 0.98 -11.54 0.61
CA ASN A 130 2.10 -10.72 1.07
C ASN A 130 1.82 -9.22 0.91
N GLU A 131 1.16 -8.80 -0.16
CA GLU A 131 0.73 -7.42 -0.36
C GLU A 131 -0.30 -6.98 0.69
N ILE A 132 -1.29 -7.83 0.99
CA ILE A 132 -2.27 -7.59 2.06
C ILE A 132 -1.54 -7.36 3.39
N PHE A 133 -0.60 -8.23 3.77
CA PHE A 133 0.17 -8.06 5.01
C PHE A 133 0.96 -6.74 5.04
N LYS A 134 1.57 -6.33 3.92
CA LYS A 134 2.27 -5.04 3.82
C LYS A 134 1.31 -3.87 4.01
N LEU A 135 0.14 -3.92 3.38
CA LEU A 135 -0.88 -2.88 3.49
C LEU A 135 -1.44 -2.80 4.91
N GLU A 136 -1.75 -3.92 5.55
CA GLU A 136 -2.21 -3.96 6.96
C GLU A 136 -1.18 -3.37 7.92
N ARG A 137 0.11 -3.63 7.70
CA ARG A 137 1.17 -2.99 8.48
C ARG A 137 1.19 -1.47 8.27
N LYS A 138 1.09 -1.02 7.01
CA LYS A 138 1.04 0.42 6.68
C LYS A 138 -0.17 1.11 7.30
N ILE A 139 -1.34 0.46 7.28
CA ILE A 139 -2.55 0.95 7.95
C ILE A 139 -2.31 1.11 9.44
N ARG A 140 -1.76 0.10 10.12
CA ARG A 140 -1.43 0.18 11.55
C ARG A 140 -0.46 1.33 11.88
N GLU A 141 0.57 1.51 11.06
CA GLU A 141 1.52 2.61 11.23
C GLU A 141 0.86 3.99 11.03
N LEU A 142 -0.02 4.14 10.04
CA LEU A 142 -0.76 5.37 9.79
C LEU A 142 -1.77 5.67 10.90
N SER A 143 -2.51 4.66 11.38
CA SER A 143 -3.45 4.83 12.49
C SER A 143 -2.72 5.27 13.77
N LYS A 144 -1.53 4.75 14.04
CA LYS A 144 -0.71 5.22 15.16
C LYS A 144 -0.31 6.68 14.99
N LYS A 145 0.21 7.06 13.82
CA LYS A 145 0.58 8.46 13.52
C LYS A 145 -0.60 9.42 13.63
N GLU A 146 -1.79 8.99 13.21
CA GLU A 146 -3.02 9.76 13.34
C GLU A 146 -3.38 9.98 14.82
N CYS A 147 -3.27 8.93 15.64
CA CYS A 147 -3.50 9.02 17.08
C CYS A 147 -2.52 10.00 17.73
N ASP A 148 -1.22 9.84 17.46
CA ASP A 148 -0.17 10.71 18.00
C ASP A 148 -0.40 12.17 17.59
N SER A 149 -0.80 12.42 16.33
CA SER A 149 -1.11 13.76 15.83
C SER A 149 -2.36 14.36 16.50
N LYS A 150 -3.40 13.56 16.74
CA LYS A 150 -4.61 14.01 17.45
C LYS A 150 -4.29 14.42 18.89
N ASP A 151 -3.45 13.65 19.57
CA ASP A 151 -3.06 13.96 20.95
C ASP A 151 -2.15 15.19 21.02
N GLU A 152 -1.26 15.36 20.04
CA GLU A 152 -0.46 16.57 19.91
C GLU A 152 -1.33 17.82 19.65
N ILE A 153 -2.33 17.72 18.78
CA ILE A 153 -3.29 18.81 18.55
C ILE A 153 -4.04 19.16 19.83
N LYS A 154 -4.49 18.17 20.61
CA LYS A 154 -5.14 18.43 21.91
C LYS A 154 -4.19 19.15 22.87
N ARG A 155 -2.94 18.71 22.96
CA ARG A 155 -1.91 19.33 23.81
C ARG A 155 -1.65 20.78 23.41
N LEU A 156 -1.50 21.05 22.12
CA LEU A 156 -1.30 22.40 21.59
C LEU A 156 -2.51 23.31 21.84
N LYS A 157 -3.74 22.78 21.72
CA LYS A 157 -4.96 23.53 22.04
C LYS A 157 -5.00 23.95 23.51
N LEU A 158 -4.69 23.03 24.43
CA LEU A 158 -4.65 23.33 25.86
C LEU A 158 -3.57 24.38 26.17
N TRP A 159 -2.39 24.23 25.57
CA TRP A 159 -1.31 25.20 25.71
C TRP A 159 -1.71 26.58 25.19
N TYR A 160 -2.34 26.66 24.01
CA TYR A 160 -2.82 27.91 23.43
C TYR A 160 -3.84 28.61 24.34
N ILE A 161 -4.82 27.88 24.87
CA ILE A 161 -5.81 28.43 25.80
C ILE A 161 -5.12 28.98 27.06
N SER A 162 -4.18 28.21 27.63
CA SER A 162 -3.41 28.66 28.79
C SER A 162 -2.63 29.93 28.50
N LYS A 163 -1.98 30.02 27.33
CA LYS A 163 -1.20 31.19 26.93
C LYS A 163 -2.08 32.40 26.67
N GLN A 164 -3.24 32.20 26.04
CA GLN A 164 -4.22 33.25 25.83
C GLN A 164 -4.70 33.82 27.17
N ASN A 165 -5.06 32.96 28.14
CA ASN A 165 -5.47 33.39 29.48
C ASN A 165 -4.37 34.18 30.22
N GLU A 166 -3.11 33.75 30.09
CA GLU A 166 -1.95 34.45 30.66
C GLU A 166 -1.81 35.86 30.06
N LEU A 167 -1.90 35.98 28.73
CA LEU A 167 -1.82 37.27 28.03
C LEU A 167 -3.00 38.18 28.40
N GLU A 168 -4.23 37.64 28.46
CA GLU A 168 -5.41 38.40 28.91
C GLU A 168 -5.29 38.89 30.35
N HIS A 169 -4.67 38.11 31.24
CA HIS A 169 -4.38 38.55 32.61
C HIS A 169 -3.35 39.68 32.62
N ASN A 170 -2.26 39.56 31.85
CA ASN A 170 -1.24 40.59 31.73
C ASN A 170 -1.80 41.91 31.16
N ILE A 171 -2.66 41.83 30.13
CA ILE A 171 -3.35 42.99 29.56
C ILE A 171 -4.22 43.66 30.62
N ARG A 172 -5.01 42.89 31.37
CA ARG A 172 -5.83 43.44 32.48
C ARG A 172 -4.97 44.14 33.51
N LYS A 173 -3.84 43.55 33.91
CA LYS A 173 -2.90 44.16 34.87
C LYS A 173 -2.32 45.47 34.35
N LEU A 174 -1.89 45.51 33.09
CA LEU A 174 -1.38 46.74 32.45
C LEU A 174 -2.45 47.82 32.33
N ASN A 175 -3.70 47.45 32.01
CA ASN A 175 -4.80 48.41 31.95
C ASN A 175 -5.09 49.01 33.33
N MET A 176 -5.13 48.20 34.39
CA MET A 176 -5.32 48.72 35.76
C MET A 176 -4.19 49.67 36.17
N GLU A 177 -2.94 49.33 35.85
CA GLU A 177 -1.80 50.20 36.15
C GLU A 177 -1.84 51.49 35.35
N ASN A 178 -2.27 51.44 34.08
CA ASN A 178 -2.43 52.63 33.24
C ASN A 178 -3.52 53.55 33.81
N GLU A 179 -4.67 53.01 34.23
CA GLU A 179 -5.71 53.81 34.90
C GLU A 179 -5.21 54.41 36.22
N ARG A 180 -4.47 53.65 37.04
CA ARG A 180 -3.84 54.17 38.26
C ARG A 180 -2.88 55.33 37.98
N LEU A 181 -2.05 55.21 36.96
CA LEU A 181 -1.11 56.27 36.55
C LEU A 181 -1.85 57.51 36.03
N LYS A 182 -2.95 57.34 35.28
CA LYS A 182 -3.82 58.46 34.85
C LYS A 182 -4.45 59.16 36.05
N GLU A 183 -4.95 58.41 37.03
CA GLU A 183 -5.51 58.98 38.27
C GLU A 183 -4.46 59.78 39.04
N MET A 184 -3.25 59.24 39.22
CA MET A 184 -2.14 59.95 39.86
C MET A 184 -1.78 61.24 39.11
N PHE A 185 -1.66 61.17 37.78
CA PHE A 185 -1.36 62.33 36.96
C PHE A 185 -2.44 63.42 37.06
N ASN A 186 -3.72 63.03 37.09
CA ASN A 186 -4.82 63.96 37.28
C ASN A 186 -4.80 64.59 38.68
N GLN A 187 -4.46 63.83 39.73
CA GLN A 187 -4.30 64.36 41.08
C GLN A 187 -3.17 65.39 41.14
N ASP A 188 -2.01 65.09 40.53
CA ASP A 188 -0.87 65.99 40.47
C ASP A 188 -1.24 67.33 39.80
N ILE A 189 -1.96 67.29 38.66
CA ILE A 189 -2.48 68.49 37.98
C ILE A 189 -3.40 69.31 38.90
N VAL A 190 -4.29 68.66 39.65
CA VAL A 190 -5.22 69.34 40.57
C VAL A 190 -4.44 70.00 41.72
N THR A 191 -3.45 69.32 42.29
CA THR A 191 -2.59 69.90 43.33
C THR A 191 -1.74 71.07 42.83
N ASP A 192 -1.20 70.99 41.62
CA ASP A 192 -0.43 72.10 41.03
C ASP A 192 -1.32 73.29 40.67
N SER A 193 -2.55 73.03 40.20
CA SER A 193 -3.55 74.10 39.99
C SER A 193 -3.91 74.79 41.31
N SER A 194 -4.04 74.04 42.41
CA SER A 194 -4.25 74.57 43.75
C SER A 194 -3.07 75.42 44.24
N ARG A 195 -1.83 74.93 44.10
CA ARG A 195 -0.62 75.70 44.44
C ARG A 195 -0.50 76.99 43.64
N ASN A 196 -0.78 76.93 42.34
CA ASN A 196 -0.80 78.12 41.48
C ASN A 196 -1.88 79.12 41.91
N SER A 197 -3.07 78.64 42.32
CA SER A 197 -4.13 79.50 42.83
C SER A 197 -3.74 80.21 44.15
N VAL A 198 -3.07 79.50 45.06
CA VAL A 198 -2.56 80.06 46.32
C VAL A 198 -1.47 81.09 46.04
N ALA A 199 -0.51 80.79 45.16
CA ALA A 199 0.54 81.72 44.75
C ALA A 199 -0.03 82.99 44.11
N LEU A 200 -1.02 82.86 43.22
CA LEU A 200 -1.72 84.01 42.61
C LEU A 200 -2.48 84.85 43.65
N SER A 201 -3.12 84.22 44.63
CA SER A 201 -3.81 84.92 45.71
C SER A 201 -2.84 85.72 46.59
N LEU A 202 -1.66 85.15 46.87
CA LEU A 202 -0.61 85.79 47.64
C LEU A 202 -0.02 86.98 46.88
N LEU A 203 0.27 86.81 45.59
CA LEU A 203 0.73 87.88 44.69
C LEU A 203 -0.28 89.04 44.63
N LYS A 204 -1.58 88.74 44.53
CA LYS A 204 -2.63 89.78 44.58
C LYS A 204 -2.61 90.56 45.89
N LYS A 205 -2.47 89.88 47.04
CA LYS A 205 -2.36 90.55 48.35
C LYS A 205 -1.13 91.43 48.44
N TYR A 206 0.04 90.94 48.00
CA TYR A 206 1.26 91.74 47.97
C TYR A 206 1.13 92.97 47.08
N ARG A 207 0.51 92.83 45.90
CA ARG A 207 0.27 93.97 45.00
C ARG A 207 -0.63 95.03 45.64
N VAL A 208 -1.69 94.62 46.35
CA VAL A 208 -2.54 95.57 47.08
C VAL A 208 -1.76 96.26 48.20
N ASN A 209 -0.97 95.51 48.98
CA ASN A 209 -0.13 96.10 50.02
C ASN A 209 0.92 97.06 49.44
N GLU A 210 1.50 96.73 48.29
CA GLU A 210 2.45 97.59 47.58
C GLU A 210 1.81 98.93 47.17
N GLU A 211 0.58 98.90 46.67
CA GLU A 211 -0.18 100.13 46.37
C GLU A 211 -0.50 100.94 47.64
N ILE A 212 -0.83 100.27 48.75
CA ILE A 212 -1.01 100.93 50.05
C ILE A 212 0.30 101.59 50.52
N TYR A 213 1.44 100.91 50.38
CA TYR A 213 2.75 101.50 50.72
C TYR A 213 3.10 102.66 49.81
N LYS A 214 2.90 102.54 48.49
CA LYS A 214 3.13 103.64 47.53
C LYS A 214 2.28 104.86 47.85
N THR A 215 1.00 104.67 48.14
CA THR A 215 0.10 105.77 48.52
C THR A 215 0.48 106.39 49.88
N THR A 216 0.91 105.58 50.84
CA THR A 216 1.38 106.05 52.15
C THR A 216 2.68 106.85 52.02
N ILE A 217 3.65 106.37 51.23
CA ILE A 217 4.90 107.08 50.95
C ILE A 217 4.60 108.43 50.29
N LYS A 218 3.70 108.47 49.29
CA LYS A 218 3.29 109.73 48.66
C LYS A 218 2.71 110.72 49.68
N LYS A 219 1.83 110.26 50.57
CA LYS A 219 1.28 111.11 51.65
C LYS A 219 2.37 111.61 52.60
N LEU A 220 3.30 110.76 53.00
CA LEU A 220 4.42 111.17 53.85
C LEU A 220 5.36 112.16 53.15
N GLN A 221 5.59 112.00 51.85
CA GLN A 221 6.37 112.95 51.06
C GLN A 221 5.67 114.31 50.95
N GLU A 222 4.35 114.32 50.77
CA GLU A 222 3.56 115.57 50.74
C GLU A 222 3.58 116.26 52.11
N ASN A 223 3.28 115.52 53.19
CA ASN A 223 3.37 116.05 54.55
C ASN A 223 4.77 116.60 54.87
N ASN A 224 5.83 115.92 54.44
CA ASN A 224 7.20 116.41 54.62
C ASN A 224 7.47 117.69 53.83
N ARG A 225 6.89 117.85 52.63
CA ARG A 225 6.97 119.10 51.85
C ARG A 225 6.25 120.23 52.57
N GLU A 226 5.03 119.99 53.04
CA GLU A 226 4.24 120.97 53.81
C GLU A 226 5.00 121.42 55.08
N LEU A 227 5.55 120.47 55.85
CA LEU A 227 6.38 120.79 57.01
C LEU A 227 7.64 121.58 56.64
N LEU A 228 8.27 121.31 55.49
CA LEU A 228 9.42 122.06 55.02
C LEU A 228 9.04 123.51 54.65
N GLU A 229 7.88 123.70 54.02
CA GLU A 229 7.33 125.02 53.73
C GLU A 229 6.97 125.78 55.02
N GLU A 230 6.38 125.12 56.01
CA GLU A 230 6.14 125.71 57.33
C GLU A 230 7.45 126.13 58.02
N VAL A 231 8.49 125.28 57.99
CA VAL A 231 9.80 125.62 58.54
C VAL A 231 10.44 126.79 57.79
N LEU A 232 10.30 126.86 56.46
CA LEU A 232 10.80 127.98 55.67
C LEU A 232 10.05 129.28 56.02
N ASN A 233 8.72 129.24 56.12
CA ASN A 233 7.91 130.39 56.53
C ASN A 233 8.28 130.87 57.95
N LEU A 234 8.43 129.95 58.91
CA LEU A 234 8.88 130.27 60.26
C LEU A 234 10.30 130.85 60.29
N LYS A 235 11.18 130.38 59.39
CA LYS A 235 12.54 130.91 59.25
C LYS A 235 12.53 132.32 58.64
N GLU A 236 11.64 132.59 57.68
CA GLU A 236 11.42 133.94 57.13
C GLU A 236 10.83 134.89 58.19
N GLU A 237 9.88 134.43 59.00
CA GLU A 237 9.35 135.18 60.16
C GLU A 237 10.45 135.48 61.18
N LEU A 238 11.31 134.52 61.50
CA LEU A 238 12.48 134.71 62.39
C LEU A 238 13.49 135.70 61.83
N VAL A 239 13.71 135.72 60.51
CA VAL A 239 14.57 136.69 59.85
C VAL A 239 13.94 138.09 59.90
N LEU A 240 12.63 138.21 59.68
CA LEU A 240 11.88 139.47 59.77
C LEU A 240 11.82 140.05 61.19
N ASP A 241 11.74 139.21 62.23
CA ASP A 241 11.86 139.64 63.64
C ASP A 241 13.32 139.94 64.05
N GLY A 242 14.30 139.36 63.35
CA GLY A 242 15.73 139.68 63.50
C GLY A 242 16.13 141.08 62.99
N PHE A 243 15.32 141.72 62.13
CA PHE A 243 15.53 143.08 61.63
C PHE A 243 14.91 144.19 62.51
N LYS A 244 14.35 143.83 63.68
CA LYS A 244 13.79 144.78 64.68
C LYS A 244 14.69 145.02 65.91
N LYS A 245 16.00 144.85 65.80
CA LYS A 245 16.97 145.27 66.84
C LYS A 245 18.10 146.12 66.28
#